data_AF-A0A1L3JJZ8-F1
#
_entry.id   AF-A0A1L3JJZ8-F1
#
_cell.length_a   1.000
_cell.length_b   1.000
_cell.length_c   1.000
_cell.angle_alpha   90.00
_cell.angle_beta   90.00
_cell.angle_gamma   90.00
#
_symmetry.space_group_name_H-M   'P 1'
#
loop_
_entity.id
_entity.type
_entity.pdbx_description
1 polymer ?
#
loop_
_entity_poly.entity_id
_entity_poly.type
_entity_poly.pdbx_seq_one_letter_code
_entity_poly.pdbx_strand_id
1 'polypeptide(L)'
;MEIKDIIESIVNLFNFELIEETETKVTFRIVSEYTAILDKQNLSDIIEKIGGLKSNENIELFDSQNYEVLVRNESRIAMRRELEQVDSVNKLEYSLNSPSDEYLVFLLFNLNKENTPNIFRRSIMGHRLKRIFGEQEEQPELFEHSLLEVIKRGLMRLETISIKSKTIRKLDEYERFLYAFIFNLGFNLDMNIQPLRFIEEFTQPYKIGRIRRARPMEVEPPKRIYINDLVLHYQKAISSDSIDHQYLSYYHVMEYFFEKIYNDDVIDTIRQELTKPNFSYKRQRDVKGLVSTIQKKLRYRNEEFSINELEALELTLKKYISDIEMFTESLDELSETLLDYYKGNEVSFCQGQKVDFKNTNKEEIYRNLAKRIYKTRNAIVHSKENEKSKYVPFKNDKDLINELYLMRLIAETLILETSKEL
;
A
#
# COMPACT_ATOMS: atom_id res chain seq x y z
N MET A 1 23.67 -15.32 11.21
CA MET A 1 22.56 -15.34 12.18
C MET A 1 23.07 -16.17 13.33
N GLU A 2 23.26 -15.54 14.47
CA GLU A 2 23.71 -16.20 15.69
C GLU A 2 22.57 -16.25 16.71
N ILE A 3 22.64 -17.16 17.69
CA ILE A 3 21.64 -17.27 18.77
C ILE A 3 21.43 -15.92 19.46
N LYS A 4 22.52 -15.17 19.68
CA LYS A 4 22.49 -13.84 20.30
C LYS A 4 21.67 -12.84 19.49
N ASP A 5 21.76 -12.87 18.16
CA ASP A 5 20.99 -11.98 17.28
C ASP A 5 19.48 -12.20 17.45
N ILE A 6 19.06 -13.47 17.62
CA ILE A 6 17.64 -13.84 17.78
C ILE A 6 17.13 -13.42 19.16
N ILE A 7 17.92 -13.66 20.22
CA ILE A 7 17.59 -13.20 21.58
C ILE A 7 17.42 -11.68 21.58
N GLU A 8 18.36 -10.94 20.98
CA GLU A 8 18.29 -9.49 20.85
C GLU A 8 17.05 -9.05 20.05
N SER A 9 16.74 -9.75 18.94
CA SER A 9 15.55 -9.47 18.14
C SER A 9 14.25 -9.65 18.95
N ILE A 10 14.16 -10.71 19.76
CA ILE A 10 12.99 -10.94 20.63
C ILE A 10 12.85 -9.85 21.68
N VAL A 11 13.94 -9.49 22.37
CA VAL A 11 13.92 -8.43 23.39
C VAL A 11 13.53 -7.10 22.75
N ASN A 12 14.12 -6.74 21.62
CA ASN A 12 13.87 -5.48 20.95
C ASN A 12 12.44 -5.37 20.42
N LEU A 13 11.92 -6.43 19.79
CA LEU A 13 10.59 -6.41 19.19
C LEU A 13 9.50 -6.43 20.27
N PHE A 14 9.62 -7.31 21.28
CA PHE A 14 8.53 -7.59 22.22
C PHE A 14 8.67 -6.94 23.60
N ASN A 15 9.86 -6.45 23.96
CA ASN A 15 10.17 -5.95 25.30
C ASN A 15 9.94 -7.01 26.41
N PHE A 16 10.23 -8.27 26.08
CA PHE A 16 10.30 -9.34 27.08
C PHE A 16 11.54 -9.17 27.94
N GLU A 17 11.39 -9.37 29.25
CA GLU A 17 12.49 -9.24 30.20
C GLU A 17 13.24 -10.56 30.28
N LEU A 18 14.57 -10.53 30.11
CA LEU A 18 15.41 -11.71 30.25
C LEU A 18 15.64 -11.98 31.74
N ILE A 19 15.15 -13.13 32.24
CA ILE A 19 15.25 -13.49 33.67
C ILE A 19 16.54 -14.28 33.92
N GLU A 20 16.78 -15.29 33.09
CA GLU A 20 17.87 -16.24 33.27
C GLU A 20 18.37 -16.72 31.91
N GLU A 21 19.69 -16.79 31.77
CA GLU A 21 20.35 -17.39 30.62
C GLU A 21 21.31 -18.47 31.13
N THR A 22 21.02 -19.72 30.76
CA THR A 22 21.86 -20.89 31.05
C THR A 22 22.59 -21.33 29.77
N GLU A 23 23.44 -22.35 29.86
CA GLU A 23 24.09 -22.94 28.68
C GLU A 23 23.09 -23.56 27.70
N THR A 24 21.96 -24.09 28.21
CA THR A 24 20.99 -24.86 27.40
C THR A 24 19.73 -24.08 27.06
N LYS A 25 19.32 -23.12 27.89
CA LYS A 25 18.04 -22.40 27.72
C LYS A 25 18.09 -20.94 28.15
N VAL A 26 17.20 -20.14 27.58
CA VAL A 26 16.96 -18.74 27.96
C VAL A 26 15.52 -18.58 28.43
N THR A 27 15.33 -18.00 29.61
CA THR A 27 14.01 -17.77 30.22
C THR A 27 13.63 -16.30 30.13
N PHE A 28 12.45 -16.04 29.58
CA PHE A 28 11.89 -14.70 29.41
C PHE A 28 10.65 -14.52 30.27
N ARG A 29 10.53 -13.36 30.92
CA ARG A 29 9.26 -12.86 31.44
C ARG A 29 8.49 -12.25 30.29
N ILE A 30 7.31 -12.81 30.02
CA ILE A 30 6.47 -12.37 28.91
C ILE A 30 5.47 -11.32 29.40
N VAL A 31 4.65 -11.69 30.40
CA VAL A 31 3.63 -10.81 30.98
C VAL A 31 3.37 -11.19 32.44
N SER A 32 3.40 -10.21 33.35
CA SER A 32 3.21 -10.45 34.79
C SER A 32 4.17 -11.54 35.29
N GLU A 33 3.70 -12.62 35.91
CA GLU A 33 4.53 -13.73 36.38
C GLU A 33 4.73 -14.85 35.35
N TYR A 34 4.12 -14.74 34.15
CA TYR A 34 4.22 -15.77 33.13
C TYR A 34 5.58 -15.74 32.43
N THR A 35 6.26 -16.88 32.43
CA THR A 35 7.56 -17.08 31.80
C THR A 35 7.46 -18.05 30.62
N ALA A 36 8.38 -17.93 29.65
CA ALA A 36 8.57 -18.92 28.60
C ALA A 36 10.05 -19.09 28.29
N ILE A 37 10.34 -20.21 27.65
CA ILE A 37 11.70 -20.70 27.49
C ILE A 37 12.03 -20.83 26.01
N LEU A 38 13.23 -20.41 25.67
CA LEU A 38 13.86 -20.63 24.38
C LEU A 38 15.02 -21.62 24.56
N ASP A 39 14.86 -22.82 24.00
CA ASP A 39 15.90 -23.85 23.97
C ASP A 39 16.98 -23.46 22.95
N LYS A 40 18.24 -23.36 23.43
CA LYS A 40 19.38 -22.93 22.60
C LYS A 40 19.80 -24.01 21.60
N GLN A 41 19.66 -25.29 21.93
CA GLN A 41 19.98 -26.39 21.03
C GLN A 41 18.98 -26.42 19.87
N ASN A 42 17.68 -26.37 20.18
CA ASN A 42 16.64 -26.31 19.15
C ASN A 42 16.81 -25.07 18.25
N LEU A 43 17.13 -23.92 18.85
CA LEU A 43 17.38 -22.70 18.07
C LEU A 43 18.62 -22.83 17.18
N SER A 44 19.68 -23.47 17.65
CA SER A 44 20.87 -23.76 16.85
C SER A 44 20.53 -24.61 15.63
N ASP A 45 19.76 -25.68 15.81
CA ASP A 45 19.33 -26.57 14.74
C ASP A 45 18.44 -25.83 13.72
N ILE A 46 17.57 -24.93 14.19
CA ILE A 46 16.74 -24.06 13.32
C ILE A 46 17.63 -23.10 12.49
N ILE A 47 18.60 -22.45 13.12
CA ILE A 47 19.51 -21.51 12.45
C ILE A 47 20.33 -22.24 11.37
N GLU A 48 20.79 -23.46 11.64
CA GLU A 48 21.53 -24.27 10.66
C GLU A 48 20.65 -24.59 9.44
N LYS A 49 19.39 -25.02 9.67
CA LYS A 49 18.43 -25.26 8.57
C LYS A 49 18.17 -24.00 7.75
N ILE A 50 17.95 -22.85 8.39
CA ILE A 50 17.74 -21.57 7.69
C ILE A 50 18.94 -21.23 6.81
N GLY A 51 20.17 -21.56 7.24
CA GLY A 51 21.39 -21.37 6.43
C GLY A 51 21.39 -22.12 5.09
N GLY A 52 20.60 -23.19 4.96
CA GLY A 52 20.41 -23.93 3.70
C GLY A 52 19.29 -23.40 2.80
N LEU A 53 18.46 -22.48 3.31
CA LEU A 53 17.32 -21.90 2.59
C LEU A 53 17.71 -20.61 1.86
N LYS A 54 16.98 -20.30 0.80
CA LYS A 54 17.08 -19.04 0.05
C LYS A 54 15.91 -18.15 0.40
N SER A 55 16.10 -16.85 0.21
CA SER A 55 15.06 -15.85 0.35
C SER A 55 15.19 -14.79 -0.73
N ASN A 56 14.04 -14.31 -1.22
CA ASN A 56 13.95 -13.09 -2.02
C ASN A 56 13.30 -11.99 -1.16
N GLU A 57 13.87 -10.79 -1.21
CA GLU A 57 13.39 -9.60 -0.47
C GLU A 57 13.13 -9.82 1.04
N ASN A 58 13.79 -10.82 1.64
CA ASN A 58 13.69 -11.18 3.06
C ASN A 58 12.27 -11.54 3.56
N ILE A 59 11.34 -11.91 2.66
CA ILE A 59 9.94 -12.23 3.03
C ILE A 59 9.57 -13.70 2.83
N GLU A 60 10.17 -14.39 1.89
CA GLU A 60 9.88 -15.80 1.60
C GLU A 60 11.08 -16.67 1.95
N LEU A 61 10.84 -17.90 2.38
CA LEU A 61 11.85 -18.92 2.56
C LEU A 61 11.59 -20.06 1.60
N PHE A 62 12.61 -20.45 0.84
CA PHE A 62 12.47 -21.55 -0.10
C PHE A 62 13.75 -22.33 -0.35
N ASP A 63 13.58 -23.58 -0.74
CA ASP A 63 14.62 -24.42 -1.33
C ASP A 63 14.05 -25.17 -2.55
N SER A 64 14.69 -26.25 -2.98
CA SER A 64 14.20 -27.04 -4.11
C SER A 64 12.88 -27.79 -3.86
N GLN A 65 12.47 -27.99 -2.61
CA GLN A 65 11.36 -28.85 -2.17
C GLN A 65 10.39 -28.16 -1.21
N ASN A 66 10.75 -27.03 -0.62
CA ASN A 66 9.95 -26.30 0.33
C ASN A 66 9.85 -24.83 -0.08
N TYR A 67 8.68 -24.25 0.17
CA TYR A 67 8.42 -22.83 0.00
C TYR A 67 7.48 -22.38 1.12
N GLU A 68 7.78 -21.27 1.77
CA GLU A 68 6.92 -20.67 2.80
C GLU A 68 6.96 -19.15 2.71
N VAL A 69 5.78 -18.54 2.75
CA VAL A 69 5.61 -17.09 2.70
C VAL A 69 4.52 -16.66 3.67
N LEU A 70 4.75 -15.53 4.35
CA LEU A 70 3.75 -14.90 5.20
C LEU A 70 2.61 -14.37 4.36
N VAL A 71 1.39 -14.62 4.82
CA VAL A 71 0.18 -14.16 4.16
C VAL A 71 -0.69 -13.38 5.12
N ARG A 72 -1.57 -12.58 4.53
CA ARG A 72 -2.56 -11.78 5.21
C ARG A 72 -3.95 -12.22 4.79
N ASN A 73 -4.77 -12.47 5.79
CA ASN A 73 -6.18 -12.76 5.61
C ASN A 73 -7.01 -11.53 6.01
N GLU A 74 -7.60 -10.84 5.02
CA GLU A 74 -8.50 -9.69 5.24
C GLU A 74 -9.99 -10.09 5.26
N SER A 75 -10.29 -11.39 5.40
CA SER A 75 -11.67 -11.85 5.52
C SER A 75 -12.30 -11.34 6.83
N ARG A 76 -13.54 -10.84 6.76
CA ARG A 76 -14.25 -10.16 7.88
C ARG A 76 -14.37 -11.00 9.15
N ILE A 77 -14.30 -12.33 9.03
CA ILE A 77 -14.27 -13.27 10.15
C ILE A 77 -12.91 -13.97 10.10
N ALA A 78 -11.90 -13.33 10.70
CA ALA A 78 -10.58 -13.91 10.88
C ALA A 78 -10.62 -14.98 11.97
N MET A 79 -11.29 -16.10 11.70
CA MET A 79 -11.02 -17.34 12.42
C MET A 79 -9.73 -17.89 11.83
N ARG A 80 -8.73 -18.18 12.67
CA ARG A 80 -7.58 -18.99 12.26
C ARG A 80 -8.14 -20.30 11.74
N ARG A 81 -7.94 -20.57 10.45
CA ARG A 81 -8.38 -21.81 9.81
C ARG A 81 -7.13 -22.50 9.32
N GLU A 82 -6.76 -23.54 10.04
CA GLU A 82 -5.76 -24.46 9.56
C GLU A 82 -6.34 -25.21 8.37
N LEU A 83 -5.64 -25.15 7.23
CA LEU A 83 -6.07 -25.82 6.02
C LEU A 83 -4.87 -26.54 5.42
N GLU A 84 -5.06 -27.83 5.15
CA GLU A 84 -4.07 -28.67 4.50
C GLU A 84 -4.70 -29.33 3.28
N GLN A 85 -4.01 -29.29 2.15
CA GLN A 85 -4.49 -29.86 0.90
C GLN A 85 -3.36 -30.60 0.18
N VAL A 86 -3.65 -31.84 -0.23
CA VAL A 86 -2.69 -32.67 -0.96
C VAL A 86 -3.08 -32.73 -2.43
N ASP A 87 -2.17 -32.33 -3.30
CA ASP A 87 -2.24 -32.54 -4.76
C ASP A 87 -1.41 -33.79 -5.12
N SER A 88 -2.11 -34.91 -5.22
CA SER A 88 -1.50 -36.20 -5.56
C SER A 88 -0.94 -36.25 -6.99
N VAL A 89 -1.45 -35.43 -7.91
CA VAL A 89 -1.04 -35.42 -9.32
C VAL A 89 0.27 -34.66 -9.50
N ASN A 90 0.34 -33.44 -8.96
CA ASN A 90 1.54 -32.60 -9.03
C ASN A 90 2.55 -32.91 -7.92
N LYS A 91 2.18 -33.78 -6.97
CA LYS A 91 2.97 -34.18 -5.79
C LYS A 91 3.33 -32.98 -4.90
N LEU A 92 2.34 -32.13 -4.68
CA LEU A 92 2.43 -30.93 -3.87
C LEU A 92 1.54 -31.07 -2.63
N GLU A 93 2.00 -30.51 -1.52
CA GLU A 93 1.26 -30.43 -0.27
C GLU A 93 1.21 -28.95 0.11
N TYR A 94 0.00 -28.41 0.22
CA TYR A 94 -0.26 -27.01 0.56
C TYR A 94 -0.74 -26.93 2.00
N SER A 95 -0.28 -25.93 2.74
CA SER A 95 -0.87 -25.58 4.03
C SER A 95 -1.06 -24.08 4.18
N LEU A 96 -2.13 -23.68 4.88
CA LEU A 96 -2.37 -22.32 5.37
C LEU A 96 -2.50 -22.40 6.89
N ASN A 97 -1.41 -22.16 7.61
CA ASN A 97 -1.29 -22.41 9.05
C ASN A 97 -0.46 -21.31 9.74
N SER A 98 -0.21 -21.47 11.04
CA SER A 98 0.82 -20.68 11.74
C SER A 98 2.20 -20.95 11.11
N PRO A 99 3.14 -19.98 11.13
CA PRO A 99 4.46 -20.15 10.53
C PRO A 99 5.23 -21.34 11.13
N SER A 100 6.11 -21.94 10.34
CA SER A 100 7.10 -22.87 10.87
C SER A 100 8.04 -22.18 11.88
N ASP A 101 8.76 -22.96 12.69
CA ASP A 101 9.76 -22.38 13.60
C ASP A 101 10.91 -21.72 12.81
N GLU A 102 11.32 -22.34 11.69
CA GLU A 102 12.30 -21.79 10.77
C GLU A 102 11.85 -20.44 10.20
N TYR A 103 10.61 -20.36 9.70
CA TYR A 103 10.07 -19.11 9.16
C TYR A 103 9.91 -18.04 10.24
N LEU A 104 9.46 -18.41 11.44
CA LEU A 104 9.31 -17.46 12.54
C LEU A 104 10.65 -16.84 12.95
N VAL A 105 11.70 -17.65 13.13
CA VAL A 105 13.03 -17.16 13.52
C VAL A 105 13.60 -16.24 12.44
N PHE A 106 13.46 -16.64 11.16
CA PHE A 106 13.83 -15.81 10.01
C PHE A 106 13.09 -14.46 10.01
N LEU A 107 11.77 -14.47 10.21
CA LEU A 107 10.94 -13.27 10.23
C LEU A 107 11.38 -12.30 11.36
N LEU A 108 11.58 -12.81 12.58
CA LEU A 108 11.98 -11.99 13.72
C LEU A 108 13.35 -11.33 13.52
N PHE A 109 14.31 -12.06 12.96
CA PHE A 109 15.63 -11.55 12.65
C PHE A 109 15.58 -10.39 11.64
N ASN A 110 14.81 -10.55 10.56
CA ASN A 110 14.69 -9.52 9.53
C ASN A 110 13.91 -8.29 10.04
N LEU A 111 12.86 -8.49 10.84
CA LEU A 111 12.10 -7.38 11.44
C LEU A 111 12.96 -6.50 12.34
N ASN A 112 13.87 -7.10 13.12
CA ASN A 112 14.79 -6.34 13.98
C ASN A 112 15.83 -5.57 13.15
N LYS A 113 16.34 -6.16 12.06
CA LYS A 113 17.30 -5.50 11.15
C LYS A 113 16.75 -4.25 10.48
N GLU A 114 15.48 -4.26 10.09
CA GLU A 114 14.83 -3.12 9.43
C GLU A 114 14.47 -1.99 10.42
N ASN A 115 14.94 -2.05 11.67
CA ASN A 115 14.59 -1.08 12.74
C ASN A 115 13.08 -0.83 12.82
N THR A 116 12.30 -1.87 12.59
CA THR A 116 10.87 -1.73 12.41
C THR A 116 10.24 -1.13 13.67
N PRO A 117 9.38 -0.09 13.57
CA PRO A 117 8.85 0.58 14.75
C PRO A 117 8.21 -0.42 15.72
N ASN A 118 8.35 -0.15 17.02
CA ASN A 118 7.94 -0.96 18.17
C ASN A 118 6.42 -1.24 18.26
N ILE A 119 5.83 -1.76 17.20
CA ILE A 119 4.40 -2.04 17.06
C ILE A 119 4.01 -3.19 17.99
N PHE A 120 4.90 -4.17 18.17
CA PHE A 120 4.70 -5.27 19.10
C PHE A 120 4.83 -4.86 20.58
N ARG A 121 5.50 -3.73 20.90
CA ARG A 121 5.57 -3.20 22.27
C ARG A 121 4.26 -2.55 22.74
N ARG A 122 3.39 -2.12 21.83
CA ARG A 122 2.13 -1.44 22.17
C ARG A 122 1.04 -2.43 22.56
N SER A 123 1.05 -2.89 23.81
CA SER A 123 -0.08 -3.35 24.66
C SER A 123 -1.04 -4.47 24.16
N ILE A 124 -1.32 -4.61 22.87
CA ILE A 124 -2.25 -5.60 22.29
C ILE A 124 -1.76 -7.03 22.52
N MET A 125 -0.45 -7.27 22.36
CA MET A 125 0.13 -8.58 22.65
C MET A 125 0.06 -8.89 24.15
N GLY A 126 0.40 -7.92 25.02
CA GLY A 126 0.26 -8.06 26.47
C GLY A 126 -1.17 -8.43 26.89
N HIS A 127 -2.19 -7.72 26.40
CA HIS A 127 -3.60 -8.05 26.69
C HIS A 127 -4.02 -9.42 26.14
N ARG A 128 -3.56 -9.80 24.93
CA ARG A 128 -3.86 -11.12 24.37
C ARG A 128 -3.22 -12.24 25.17
N LEU A 129 -1.96 -12.08 25.54
CA LEU A 129 -1.25 -13.04 26.37
C LEU A 129 -1.89 -13.15 27.75
N LYS A 130 -2.33 -12.03 28.37
CA LYS A 130 -3.16 -12.09 29.60
C LYS A 130 -4.46 -12.84 29.41
N ARG A 131 -5.12 -12.74 28.24
CA ARG A 131 -6.35 -13.50 27.98
C ARG A 131 -6.08 -14.99 27.73
N ILE A 132 -5.00 -15.31 27.00
CA ILE A 132 -4.65 -16.68 26.65
C ILE A 132 -4.13 -17.44 27.88
N PHE A 133 -3.28 -16.80 28.68
CA PHE A 133 -2.58 -17.42 29.79
C PHE A 133 -3.14 -17.02 31.17
N GLY A 134 -3.81 -15.88 31.30
CA GLY A 134 -4.33 -15.38 32.57
C GLY A 134 -5.74 -15.86 32.97
N GLU A 135 -6.49 -16.52 32.08
CA GLU A 135 -7.78 -17.16 32.44
C GLU A 135 -7.58 -18.55 33.09
N GLN A 136 -6.35 -19.09 33.14
CA GLN A 136 -6.01 -20.32 33.85
C GLN A 136 -5.70 -20.05 35.34
N GLU A 137 -6.61 -19.42 36.08
CA GLU A 137 -6.42 -19.16 37.52
C GLU A 137 -6.55 -20.43 38.40
N GLU A 138 -7.03 -21.57 37.87
CA GLU A 138 -7.28 -22.75 38.70
C GLU A 138 -6.20 -23.84 38.67
N GLN A 139 -5.25 -23.82 37.74
CA GLN A 139 -4.05 -24.67 37.80
C GLN A 139 -2.87 -23.96 37.15
N PRO A 140 -1.79 -23.62 37.90
CA PRO A 140 -0.54 -23.24 37.26
C PRO A 140 -0.06 -24.47 36.48
N GLU A 141 -0.16 -24.43 35.16
CA GLU A 141 0.47 -25.45 34.33
C GLU A 141 1.96 -25.47 34.70
N LEU A 142 2.41 -26.58 35.30
CA LEU A 142 3.80 -26.88 35.64
C LEU A 142 4.71 -27.02 34.39
N PHE A 143 4.20 -26.69 33.21
CA PHE A 143 4.87 -26.90 31.93
C PHE A 143 5.59 -25.64 31.49
N GLU A 144 6.88 -25.77 31.23
CA GLU A 144 7.67 -24.73 30.57
C GLU A 144 7.11 -24.48 29.16
N HIS A 145 6.53 -23.30 28.92
CA HIS A 145 6.02 -22.95 27.59
C HIS A 145 7.17 -22.62 26.62
N SER A 146 7.10 -23.15 25.41
CA SER A 146 8.00 -22.76 24.31
C SER A 146 7.75 -21.30 23.92
N LEU A 147 8.79 -20.48 23.97
CA LEU A 147 8.70 -19.06 23.62
C LEU A 147 8.24 -18.84 22.17
N LEU A 148 8.69 -19.69 21.24
CA LEU A 148 8.28 -19.60 19.83
C LEU A 148 6.77 -19.82 19.71
N GLU A 149 6.22 -20.80 20.43
CA GLU A 149 4.79 -21.08 20.41
C GLU A 149 3.98 -19.95 21.05
N VAL A 150 4.49 -19.36 22.14
CA VAL A 150 3.90 -18.16 22.74
C VAL A 150 3.87 -17.01 21.74
N ILE A 151 4.94 -16.78 20.99
CA ILE A 151 4.99 -15.73 19.96
C ILE A 151 3.97 -16.01 18.85
N LYS A 152 3.88 -17.26 18.34
CA LYS A 152 2.87 -17.65 17.34
C LYS A 152 1.43 -17.42 17.83
N ARG A 153 1.14 -17.68 19.10
CA ARG A 153 -0.19 -17.47 19.70
C ARG A 153 -0.47 -15.99 20.01
N GLY A 154 0.55 -15.25 20.43
CA GLY A 154 0.45 -13.84 20.82
C GLY A 154 0.30 -12.89 19.64
N LEU A 155 0.98 -13.16 18.52
CA LEU A 155 0.92 -12.34 17.31
C LEU A 155 -0.40 -12.51 16.55
N MET A 156 -1.09 -11.39 16.31
CA MET A 156 -2.28 -11.37 15.46
C MET A 156 -1.90 -11.58 13.99
N ARG A 157 -2.73 -12.32 13.23
CA ARG A 157 -2.62 -12.43 11.76
C ARG A 157 -1.25 -12.94 11.28
N LEU A 158 -0.64 -13.83 12.05
CA LEU A 158 0.60 -14.51 11.68
C LEU A 158 0.24 -15.87 11.06
N GLU A 159 -0.08 -15.86 9.76
CA GLU A 159 -0.43 -17.03 8.97
C GLU A 159 0.52 -17.12 7.78
N THR A 160 1.02 -18.30 7.45
CA THR A 160 1.85 -18.54 6.26
C THR A 160 1.13 -19.51 5.32
N ILE A 161 1.42 -19.38 4.02
CA ILE A 161 1.20 -20.48 3.09
C ILE A 161 2.52 -21.22 2.95
N SER A 162 2.50 -22.53 3.20
CA SER A 162 3.62 -23.42 2.90
C SER A 162 3.28 -24.37 1.76
N ILE A 163 4.25 -24.63 0.90
CA ILE A 163 4.15 -25.57 -0.22
C ILE A 163 5.33 -26.52 -0.13
N LYS A 164 5.03 -27.81 0.05
CA LYS A 164 6.03 -28.88 0.02
C LYS A 164 5.88 -29.66 -1.28
N SER A 165 7.00 -29.91 -1.94
CA SER A 165 7.08 -30.62 -3.21
C SER A 165 7.96 -31.86 -3.07
N LYS A 166 7.46 -32.99 -3.55
CA LYS A 166 8.26 -34.23 -3.63
C LYS A 166 9.28 -34.21 -4.78
N THR A 167 9.21 -33.19 -5.64
CA THR A 167 10.07 -32.98 -6.80
C THR A 167 10.87 -31.68 -6.68
N ILE A 168 12.02 -31.59 -7.34
CA ILE A 168 12.81 -30.35 -7.37
C ILE A 168 12.06 -29.30 -8.19
N ARG A 169 11.89 -28.10 -7.61
CA ARG A 169 11.19 -26.96 -8.20
C ARG A 169 12.04 -25.68 -8.14
N LYS A 170 11.74 -24.76 -9.04
CA LYS A 170 12.27 -23.38 -9.03
C LYS A 170 11.28 -22.42 -8.37
N LEU A 171 11.75 -21.24 -7.95
CA LEU A 171 10.95 -20.20 -7.33
C LEU A 171 9.73 -19.80 -8.19
N ASP A 172 9.93 -19.53 -9.48
CA ASP A 172 8.84 -19.19 -10.42
C ASP A 172 7.74 -20.27 -10.51
N GLU A 173 8.06 -21.54 -10.19
CA GLU A 173 7.05 -22.59 -10.11
C GLU A 173 6.24 -22.46 -8.82
N TYR A 174 6.90 -22.23 -7.68
CA TYR A 174 6.22 -22.01 -6.39
C TYR A 174 5.32 -20.79 -6.43
N GLU A 175 5.74 -19.68 -7.03
CA GLU A 175 4.88 -18.51 -7.21
C GLU A 175 3.60 -18.87 -7.97
N ARG A 176 3.71 -19.62 -9.08
CA ARG A 176 2.53 -20.08 -9.85
C ARG A 176 1.63 -20.99 -9.02
N PHE A 177 2.20 -21.90 -8.23
CA PHE A 177 1.44 -22.78 -7.35
C PHE A 177 0.75 -22.01 -6.23
N LEU A 178 1.42 -21.03 -5.63
CA LEU A 178 0.88 -20.15 -4.60
C LEU A 178 -0.35 -19.40 -5.13
N TYR A 179 -0.23 -18.72 -6.28
CA TYR A 179 -1.35 -17.97 -6.84
C TYR A 179 -2.50 -18.89 -7.30
N ALA A 180 -2.20 -20.08 -7.81
CA ALA A 180 -3.23 -21.08 -8.11
C ALA A 180 -3.97 -21.54 -6.85
N PHE A 181 -3.25 -21.73 -5.74
CA PHE A 181 -3.85 -22.12 -4.46
C PHE A 181 -4.69 -20.99 -3.86
N ILE A 182 -4.18 -19.76 -3.84
CA ILE A 182 -4.92 -18.57 -3.39
C ILE A 182 -6.20 -18.39 -4.21
N PHE A 183 -6.13 -18.54 -5.53
CA PHE A 183 -7.32 -18.48 -6.38
C PHE A 183 -8.34 -19.57 -6.00
N ASN A 184 -7.91 -20.81 -5.76
CA ASN A 184 -8.80 -21.87 -5.31
C ASN A 184 -9.45 -21.57 -3.96
N LEU A 185 -8.70 -21.00 -3.01
CA LEU A 185 -9.24 -20.61 -1.71
C LEU A 185 -10.26 -19.46 -1.85
N GLY A 186 -9.96 -18.45 -2.67
CA GLY A 186 -10.90 -17.37 -2.99
C GLY A 186 -12.16 -17.88 -3.68
N PHE A 187 -12.02 -18.76 -4.68
CA PHE A 187 -13.15 -19.29 -5.45
C PHE A 187 -14.08 -20.18 -4.61
N ASN A 188 -13.53 -21.06 -3.77
CA ASN A 188 -14.33 -22.04 -3.03
C ASN A 188 -14.80 -21.54 -1.66
N LEU A 189 -14.03 -20.65 -1.01
CA LEU A 189 -14.25 -20.25 0.39
C LEU A 189 -14.45 -18.74 0.57
N ASP A 190 -14.43 -17.95 -0.51
CA ASP A 190 -14.46 -16.48 -0.47
C ASP A 190 -13.38 -15.90 0.44
N MET A 191 -12.23 -16.57 0.51
CA MET A 191 -11.10 -16.15 1.32
C MET A 191 -10.27 -15.10 0.57
N ASN A 192 -10.08 -13.93 1.18
CA ASN A 192 -9.16 -12.91 0.69
C ASN A 192 -7.80 -13.07 1.36
N ILE A 193 -6.96 -13.91 0.74
CA ILE A 193 -5.57 -14.18 1.18
C ILE A 193 -4.60 -13.48 0.24
N GLN A 194 -3.64 -12.78 0.82
CA GLN A 194 -2.62 -12.03 0.08
C GLN A 194 -1.23 -12.37 0.64
N PRO A 195 -0.28 -12.85 -0.19
CA PRO A 195 1.08 -13.06 0.25
C PRO A 195 1.77 -11.71 0.41
N LEU A 196 2.56 -11.58 1.47
CA LEU A 196 3.37 -10.39 1.68
C LEU A 196 4.53 -10.38 0.69
N ARG A 197 4.84 -9.21 0.15
CA ARG A 197 5.95 -9.01 -0.80
C ARG A 197 7.23 -8.54 -0.14
N PHE A 198 7.08 -7.76 0.91
CA PHE A 198 8.19 -7.16 1.62
C PHE A 198 7.85 -7.06 3.10
N ILE A 199 8.89 -7.04 3.91
CA ILE A 199 8.79 -7.19 5.36
C ILE A 199 8.04 -6.01 6.02
N GLU A 200 8.10 -4.83 5.41
CA GLU A 200 7.41 -3.63 5.88
C GLU A 200 5.88 -3.75 5.77
N GLU A 201 5.33 -4.60 4.90
CA GLU A 201 3.87 -4.84 4.82
C GLU A 201 3.31 -5.50 6.09
N PHE A 202 4.16 -6.22 6.85
CA PHE A 202 3.76 -6.88 8.09
C PHE A 202 3.48 -5.86 9.20
N THR A 203 4.33 -4.84 9.30
CA THR A 203 4.33 -3.87 10.39
C THR A 203 3.56 -2.60 10.06
N GLN A 204 3.47 -2.27 8.79
CA GLN A 204 2.51 -1.31 8.28
C GLN A 204 1.43 -2.07 7.52
N PRO A 205 0.41 -2.63 8.20
CA PRO A 205 -0.82 -2.98 7.53
C PRO A 205 -1.21 -1.82 6.66
N TYR A 206 -1.50 -2.12 5.40
CA TYR A 206 -1.90 -1.22 4.34
C TYR A 206 -3.18 -0.38 4.62
N LYS A 207 -3.34 0.16 5.83
CA LYS A 207 -3.96 1.48 6.05
C LYS A 207 -2.96 2.57 5.62
N ILE A 208 -2.32 2.35 4.48
CA ILE A 208 -1.52 3.33 3.77
C ILE A 208 -2.42 4.54 3.54
N GLY A 209 -1.90 5.73 3.82
CA GLY A 209 -2.68 6.94 3.71
C GLY A 209 -3.64 7.19 4.87
N ARG A 210 -3.45 6.64 6.07
CA ARG A 210 -4.02 7.28 7.28
C ARG A 210 -3.09 8.35 7.82
N ILE A 211 -3.09 9.50 7.17
CA ILE A 211 -2.46 10.71 7.71
C ILE A 211 -3.37 11.23 8.81
N ARG A 212 -3.03 10.92 10.06
CA ARG A 212 -3.70 11.51 11.21
C ARG A 212 -2.99 12.81 11.56
N ARG A 213 -3.59 13.94 11.15
CA ARG A 213 -3.06 15.27 11.42
C ARG A 213 -3.29 15.76 12.85
N ALA A 214 -4.28 15.21 13.53
CA ALA A 214 -4.70 15.69 14.85
C ALA A 214 -5.25 14.56 15.75
N ARG A 215 -5.19 14.77 17.06
CA ARG A 215 -5.91 13.96 18.06
C ARG A 215 -7.40 14.34 18.05
N PRO A 216 -8.33 13.48 18.53
CA PRO A 216 -9.76 13.78 18.44
C PRO A 216 -10.13 15.04 19.22
N MET A 217 -9.39 15.32 20.31
CA MET A 217 -9.58 16.51 21.14
C MET A 217 -9.06 17.81 20.49
N GLU A 218 -8.21 17.71 19.47
CA GLU A 218 -7.66 18.85 18.73
C GLU A 218 -8.52 19.19 17.48
N VAL A 219 -9.52 18.36 17.16
CA VAL A 219 -10.40 18.60 16.01
C VAL A 219 -11.40 19.69 16.36
N GLU A 220 -11.24 20.85 15.72
CA GLU A 220 -12.20 21.96 15.83
C GLU A 220 -13.49 21.69 15.02
N PRO A 221 -14.63 22.28 15.42
CA PRO A 221 -15.83 22.32 14.58
C PRO A 221 -15.56 22.95 13.20
N PRO A 222 -16.32 22.56 12.16
CA PRO A 222 -16.12 23.06 10.81
C PRO A 222 -16.35 24.59 10.74
N LYS A 223 -15.48 25.28 10.00
CA LYS A 223 -15.58 26.73 9.69
C LYS A 223 -15.93 27.00 8.23
N ARG A 224 -16.05 25.95 7.41
CA ARG A 224 -16.31 26.01 5.98
C ARG A 224 -17.31 24.93 5.55
N ILE A 225 -18.07 25.23 4.51
CA ILE A 225 -18.95 24.30 3.81
C ILE A 225 -18.23 23.77 2.57
N TYR A 226 -18.29 22.46 2.39
CA TYR A 226 -17.67 21.74 1.27
C TYR A 226 -18.72 21.22 0.29
N ILE A 227 -18.31 20.91 -0.94
CA ILE A 227 -19.17 20.26 -1.92
C ILE A 227 -19.35 18.79 -1.51
N ASN A 228 -20.59 18.37 -1.26
CA ASN A 228 -20.92 17.05 -0.73
C ASN A 228 -20.33 15.91 -1.57
N ASP A 229 -20.48 15.97 -2.90
CA ASP A 229 -19.99 14.91 -3.80
C ASP A 229 -18.47 14.70 -3.65
N LEU A 230 -17.70 15.79 -3.53
CA LEU A 230 -16.25 15.70 -3.34
C LEU A 230 -15.91 15.09 -1.97
N VAL A 231 -16.64 15.47 -0.92
CA VAL A 231 -16.49 14.89 0.41
C VAL A 231 -16.79 13.39 0.39
N LEU A 232 -17.83 12.96 -0.34
CA LEU A 232 -18.19 11.54 -0.47
C LEU A 232 -17.09 10.75 -1.20
N HIS A 233 -16.53 11.28 -2.29
CA HIS A 233 -15.39 10.65 -2.97
C HIS A 233 -14.14 10.59 -2.07
N TYR A 234 -13.88 11.64 -1.31
CA TYR A 234 -12.79 11.69 -0.34
C TYR A 234 -12.98 10.67 0.81
N GLN A 235 -14.19 10.55 1.35
CA GLN A 235 -14.50 9.55 2.38
C GLN A 235 -14.44 8.12 1.83
N LYS A 236 -14.91 7.91 0.59
CA LYS A 236 -14.77 6.62 -0.11
C LYS A 236 -13.29 6.23 -0.20
N ALA A 237 -12.42 7.15 -0.58
CA ALA A 237 -10.97 6.93 -0.59
C ALA A 237 -10.45 6.53 0.80
N ILE A 238 -10.77 7.29 1.85
CA ILE A 238 -10.33 6.98 3.24
C ILE A 238 -10.82 5.60 3.73
N SER A 239 -12.01 5.19 3.29
CA SER A 239 -12.64 3.93 3.71
C SER A 239 -12.14 2.70 2.95
N SER A 240 -11.46 2.89 1.81
CA SER A 240 -11.03 1.79 0.94
C SER A 240 -9.75 1.13 1.42
N ASP A 241 -9.73 -0.21 1.42
CA ASP A 241 -8.54 -0.98 1.81
C ASP A 241 -7.55 -1.19 0.65
N SER A 242 -7.98 -1.07 -0.62
CA SER A 242 -7.10 -1.22 -1.79
C SER A 242 -6.59 0.14 -2.29
N ILE A 243 -5.28 0.23 -2.54
CA ILE A 243 -4.57 1.49 -2.87
C ILE A 243 -5.02 2.06 -4.21
N ASP A 244 -5.22 1.20 -5.20
CA ASP A 244 -5.78 1.57 -6.50
C ASP A 244 -7.17 2.20 -6.38
N HIS A 245 -8.04 1.63 -5.54
CA HIS A 245 -9.35 2.22 -5.28
C HIS A 245 -9.27 3.53 -4.51
N GLN A 246 -8.32 3.68 -3.57
CA GLN A 246 -8.07 4.96 -2.91
C GLN A 246 -7.62 6.02 -3.94
N TYR A 247 -6.65 5.68 -4.78
CA TYR A 247 -6.13 6.55 -5.82
C TYR A 247 -7.24 7.01 -6.78
N LEU A 248 -8.04 6.07 -7.30
CA LEU A 248 -9.16 6.39 -8.20
C LEU A 248 -10.24 7.23 -7.51
N SER A 249 -10.51 6.97 -6.22
CA SER A 249 -11.49 7.76 -5.47
C SER A 249 -11.02 9.21 -5.26
N TYR A 250 -9.72 9.43 -5.00
CA TYR A 250 -9.15 10.78 -5.00
C TYR A 250 -9.13 11.40 -6.40
N TYR A 251 -8.85 10.62 -7.45
CA TYR A 251 -8.89 11.08 -8.84
C TYR A 251 -10.27 11.62 -9.23
N HIS A 252 -11.35 10.97 -8.79
CA HIS A 252 -12.72 11.43 -9.05
C HIS A 252 -13.02 12.83 -8.48
N VAL A 253 -12.31 13.27 -7.42
CA VAL A 253 -12.41 14.66 -6.92
C VAL A 253 -11.92 15.65 -7.97
N MET A 254 -10.86 15.34 -8.73
CA MET A 254 -10.41 16.16 -9.85
C MET A 254 -11.34 16.05 -11.05
N GLU A 255 -11.74 14.83 -11.39
CA GLU A 255 -12.58 14.53 -12.57
C GLU A 255 -13.92 15.26 -12.53
N TYR A 256 -14.47 15.47 -11.33
CA TYR A 256 -15.67 16.30 -11.11
C TYR A 256 -15.60 17.67 -11.80
N PHE A 257 -14.42 18.26 -11.94
CA PHE A 257 -14.25 19.59 -12.54
C PHE A 257 -13.87 19.59 -14.01
N PHE A 258 -13.54 18.44 -14.61
CA PHE A 258 -12.97 18.38 -15.96
C PHE A 258 -13.85 19.01 -17.02
N GLU A 259 -15.14 18.67 -17.03
CA GLU A 259 -16.08 19.24 -18.00
C GLU A 259 -16.19 20.75 -17.85
N LYS A 260 -16.41 21.23 -16.64
CA LYS A 260 -16.55 22.67 -16.37
C LYS A 260 -15.30 23.44 -16.78
N ILE A 261 -14.12 22.98 -16.37
CA ILE A 261 -12.86 23.68 -16.67
C ILE A 261 -12.56 23.65 -18.16
N TYR A 262 -12.77 22.51 -18.82
CA TYR A 262 -12.56 22.41 -20.26
C TYR A 262 -13.48 23.36 -21.03
N ASN A 263 -14.75 23.44 -20.64
CA ASN A 263 -15.71 24.36 -21.23
C ASN A 263 -15.35 25.83 -20.97
N ASP A 264 -14.93 26.16 -19.74
CA ASP A 264 -14.44 27.51 -19.39
C ASP A 264 -13.26 27.91 -20.30
N ASP A 265 -12.28 27.03 -20.50
CA ASP A 265 -11.10 27.26 -21.36
C ASP A 265 -11.48 27.43 -22.85
N VAL A 266 -12.43 26.63 -23.35
CA VAL A 266 -12.97 26.80 -24.70
C VAL A 266 -13.62 28.17 -24.86
N ILE A 267 -14.44 28.58 -23.89
CA ILE A 267 -15.12 29.87 -23.90
C ILE A 267 -14.09 31.02 -23.85
N ASP A 268 -13.08 30.90 -23.00
CA ASP A 268 -12.04 31.93 -22.86
C ASP A 268 -11.17 32.03 -24.12
N THR A 269 -10.85 30.89 -24.76
CA THR A 269 -10.19 30.88 -26.06
C THR A 269 -11.03 31.62 -27.11
N ILE A 270 -12.34 31.38 -27.16
CA ILE A 270 -13.26 32.06 -28.09
C ILE A 270 -13.29 33.57 -27.80
N ARG A 271 -13.41 33.97 -26.53
CA ARG A 271 -13.39 35.39 -26.13
C ARG A 271 -12.10 36.06 -26.55
N GLN A 272 -10.96 35.43 -26.32
CA GLN A 272 -9.64 35.94 -26.72
C GLN A 272 -9.55 36.12 -28.24
N GLU A 273 -9.98 35.16 -29.05
CA GLU A 273 -9.99 35.30 -30.51
C GLU A 273 -10.91 36.43 -30.99
N LEU A 274 -12.12 36.54 -30.44
CA LEU A 274 -13.10 37.56 -30.82
C LEU A 274 -12.63 38.98 -30.48
N THR A 275 -11.82 39.13 -29.43
CA THR A 275 -11.34 40.43 -28.92
C THR A 275 -10.04 40.89 -29.57
N LYS A 276 -9.41 40.09 -30.44
CA LYS A 276 -8.19 40.51 -31.14
C LYS A 276 -8.48 41.73 -32.02
N PRO A 277 -7.63 42.79 -32.00
CA PRO A 277 -7.81 43.97 -32.86
C PRO A 277 -7.84 43.64 -34.35
N ASN A 278 -7.19 42.54 -34.74
CA ASN A 278 -7.14 42.07 -36.11
C ASN A 278 -8.29 41.13 -36.47
N PHE A 279 -9.21 40.79 -35.57
CA PHE A 279 -10.37 39.95 -35.89
C PHE A 279 -11.49 40.79 -36.50
N SER A 280 -12.15 40.27 -37.54
CA SER A 280 -13.33 40.90 -38.12
C SER A 280 -14.44 39.88 -38.34
N TYR A 281 -15.56 40.05 -37.63
CA TYR A 281 -16.76 39.22 -37.81
C TYR A 281 -17.36 39.31 -39.23
N LYS A 282 -16.99 40.34 -40.01
CA LYS A 282 -17.39 40.51 -41.41
C LYS A 282 -16.50 39.73 -42.39
N ARG A 283 -15.28 39.36 -42.00
CA ARG A 283 -14.35 38.63 -42.88
C ARG A 283 -14.57 37.14 -42.73
N GLN A 284 -15.06 36.52 -43.81
CA GLN A 284 -15.36 35.08 -43.83
C GLN A 284 -14.18 34.20 -43.41
N ARG A 285 -12.94 34.59 -43.75
CA ARG A 285 -11.73 33.87 -43.34
C ARG A 285 -11.57 33.79 -41.81
N ASP A 286 -11.88 34.89 -41.11
CA ASP A 286 -11.69 34.99 -39.66
C ASP A 286 -12.79 34.18 -38.94
N VAL A 287 -14.03 34.25 -39.45
CA VAL A 287 -15.15 33.43 -38.97
C VAL A 287 -14.87 31.94 -39.18
N LYS A 288 -14.36 31.54 -40.35
CA LYS A 288 -13.94 30.16 -40.62
C LYS A 288 -12.79 29.73 -39.70
N GLY A 289 -11.84 30.60 -39.44
CA GLY A 289 -10.74 30.37 -38.50
C GLY A 289 -11.26 30.07 -37.10
N LEU A 290 -12.16 30.90 -36.58
CA LEU A 290 -12.80 30.71 -35.27
C LEU A 290 -13.56 29.37 -35.21
N VAL A 291 -14.38 29.05 -36.21
CA VAL A 291 -15.09 27.77 -36.29
C VAL A 291 -14.11 26.59 -36.26
N SER A 292 -12.99 26.70 -36.99
CA SER A 292 -11.97 25.64 -37.00
C SER A 292 -11.29 25.45 -35.63
N THR A 293 -11.07 26.52 -34.87
CA THR A 293 -10.54 26.46 -33.51
C THR A 293 -11.52 25.76 -32.57
N ILE A 294 -12.81 26.10 -32.66
CA ILE A 294 -13.88 25.47 -31.87
C ILE A 294 -13.98 23.98 -32.19
N GLN A 295 -14.01 23.60 -33.48
CA GLN A 295 -14.08 22.21 -33.91
C GLN A 295 -12.86 21.37 -33.48
N LYS A 296 -11.68 21.98 -33.34
CA LYS A 296 -10.48 21.27 -32.85
C LYS A 296 -10.57 20.92 -31.37
N LYS A 297 -11.10 21.83 -30.54
CA LYS A 297 -11.28 21.62 -29.09
C LYS A 297 -12.53 20.78 -28.78
N LEU A 298 -13.64 20.99 -29.48
CA LEU A 298 -14.88 20.24 -29.29
C LEU A 298 -14.95 19.09 -30.31
N ARG A 299 -14.35 17.94 -29.97
CA ARG A 299 -14.51 16.71 -30.75
C ARG A 299 -15.81 16.01 -30.34
N TYR A 300 -16.70 15.77 -31.30
CA TYR A 300 -17.93 15.01 -31.07
C TYR A 300 -17.66 13.51 -31.16
N ARG A 301 -18.14 12.74 -30.17
CA ARG A 301 -18.20 11.28 -30.24
C ARG A 301 -19.49 10.81 -29.56
N ASN A 302 -20.34 10.09 -30.30
CA ASN A 302 -21.62 9.58 -29.82
C ASN A 302 -22.54 10.65 -29.20
N GLU A 303 -22.69 11.82 -29.84
CA GLU A 303 -23.55 12.93 -29.37
C GLU A 303 -23.10 13.60 -28.06
N GLU A 304 -21.98 13.17 -27.47
CA GLU A 304 -21.33 13.80 -26.32
C GLU A 304 -20.00 14.48 -26.71
N PHE A 305 -19.60 15.49 -25.94
CA PHE A 305 -18.30 16.12 -26.08
C PHE A 305 -17.21 15.18 -25.59
N SER A 306 -16.32 14.76 -26.49
CA SER A 306 -15.13 14.00 -26.12
C SER A 306 -14.10 14.95 -25.52
N ILE A 307 -14.12 15.12 -24.19
CA ILE A 307 -13.13 15.90 -23.45
C ILE A 307 -11.78 15.22 -23.57
N ASN A 308 -10.75 16.00 -23.90
CA ASN A 308 -9.37 15.53 -23.81
C ASN A 308 -8.96 15.51 -22.33
N GLU A 309 -9.08 14.34 -21.71
CA GLU A 309 -8.82 14.12 -20.29
C GLU A 309 -7.47 14.69 -19.83
N LEU A 310 -6.40 14.50 -20.61
CA LEU A 310 -5.07 15.02 -20.26
C LEU A 310 -5.03 16.56 -20.24
N GLU A 311 -5.70 17.21 -21.21
CA GLU A 311 -5.79 18.67 -21.28
C GLU A 311 -6.66 19.22 -20.14
N ALA A 312 -7.81 18.59 -19.86
CA ALA A 312 -8.68 18.96 -18.76
C ALA A 312 -7.97 18.82 -17.41
N LEU A 313 -7.18 17.76 -17.24
CA LEU A 313 -6.40 17.53 -16.03
C LEU A 313 -5.31 18.60 -15.84
N GLU A 314 -4.56 18.94 -16.90
CA GLU A 314 -3.57 20.03 -16.86
C GLU A 314 -4.21 21.37 -16.48
N LEU A 315 -5.34 21.70 -17.10
CA LEU A 315 -6.11 22.93 -16.79
C LEU A 315 -6.63 22.92 -15.34
N THR A 316 -7.06 21.77 -14.83
CA THR A 316 -7.53 21.60 -13.45
C THR A 316 -6.42 21.88 -12.45
N LEU A 317 -5.23 21.31 -12.68
CA LEU A 317 -4.07 21.57 -11.83
C LEU A 317 -3.70 23.06 -11.83
N LYS A 318 -3.65 23.69 -13.01
CA LYS A 318 -3.36 25.13 -13.14
C LYS A 318 -4.36 26.02 -12.40
N LYS A 319 -5.64 25.66 -12.44
CA LYS A 319 -6.72 26.46 -11.83
C LYS A 319 -6.74 26.37 -10.31
N TYR A 320 -6.54 25.18 -9.75
CA TYR A 320 -6.73 24.94 -8.32
C TYR A 320 -5.43 24.81 -7.51
N ILE A 321 -4.28 24.66 -8.18
CA ILE A 321 -2.96 24.61 -7.51
C ILE A 321 -2.15 25.81 -7.98
N SER A 322 -2.69 27.03 -7.84
CA SER A 322 -2.04 28.24 -8.36
C SER A 322 -0.76 28.60 -7.60
N ASP A 323 -0.70 28.29 -6.31
CA ASP A 323 0.48 28.47 -5.45
C ASP A 323 1.28 27.15 -5.38
N ILE A 324 2.19 26.99 -6.34
CA ILE A 324 3.01 25.77 -6.44
C ILE A 324 4.01 25.70 -5.29
N GLU A 325 4.41 26.85 -4.75
CA GLU A 325 5.34 26.97 -3.64
C GLU A 325 4.71 26.36 -2.37
N MET A 326 3.51 26.80 -1.99
CA MET A 326 2.75 26.23 -0.86
C MET A 326 2.43 24.74 -1.07
N PHE A 327 2.09 24.33 -2.29
CA PHE A 327 1.85 22.93 -2.61
C PHE A 327 3.11 22.07 -2.39
N THR A 328 4.27 22.62 -2.76
CA THR A 328 5.58 21.96 -2.57
C THR A 328 5.93 21.84 -1.10
N GLU A 329 5.70 22.87 -0.29
CA GLU A 329 5.88 22.83 1.17
C GLU A 329 4.99 21.76 1.81
N SER A 330 3.72 21.67 1.39
CA SER A 330 2.80 20.65 1.88
C SER A 330 3.25 19.22 1.54
N LEU A 331 3.93 19.01 0.40
CA LEU A 331 4.53 17.71 0.05
C LEU A 331 5.73 17.39 0.93
N ASP A 332 6.55 18.38 1.26
CA ASP A 332 7.74 18.24 2.11
C ASP A 332 7.35 17.88 3.55
N GLU A 333 6.30 18.53 4.08
CA GLU A 333 5.73 18.23 5.40
C GLU A 333 5.16 16.80 5.51
N LEU A 334 4.68 16.23 4.40
CA LEU A 334 4.19 14.86 4.37
C LEU A 334 5.34 13.84 4.44
N SER A 335 6.44 14.11 3.75
CA SER A 335 7.67 13.30 3.81
C SER A 335 8.82 14.01 3.11
N GLU A 336 9.95 14.11 3.81
CA GLU A 336 11.21 14.67 3.30
C GLU A 336 11.74 13.97 2.03
N THR A 337 11.27 12.75 1.73
CA THR A 337 11.77 11.95 0.59
C THR A 337 10.93 12.08 -0.68
N LEU A 338 9.71 12.61 -0.59
CA LEU A 338 8.77 12.59 -1.72
C LEU A 338 9.19 13.54 -2.85
N LEU A 339 9.71 14.72 -2.52
CA LEU A 339 10.16 15.69 -3.53
C LEU A 339 11.31 15.13 -4.38
N ASP A 340 12.30 14.52 -3.73
CA ASP A 340 13.42 13.88 -4.43
C ASP A 340 12.94 12.67 -5.25
N TYR A 341 11.98 11.90 -4.73
CA TYR A 341 11.36 10.80 -5.46
C TYR A 341 10.72 11.27 -6.77
N TYR A 342 9.84 12.29 -6.74
CA TYR A 342 9.15 12.76 -7.95
C TYR A 342 10.11 13.38 -8.98
N LYS A 343 11.17 14.04 -8.52
CA LYS A 343 12.20 14.62 -9.37
C LYS A 343 13.04 13.54 -10.06
N GLY A 344 13.44 12.50 -9.33
CA GLY A 344 14.36 11.48 -9.79
C GLY A 344 13.71 10.33 -10.58
N ASN A 345 12.46 9.99 -10.26
CA ASN A 345 11.86 8.70 -10.64
C ASN A 345 10.63 8.84 -11.53
N GLU A 346 10.58 8.00 -12.55
CA GLU A 346 9.34 7.72 -13.28
C GLU A 346 8.50 6.72 -12.48
N VAL A 347 7.19 6.68 -12.72
CA VAL A 347 6.33 5.63 -12.15
C VAL A 347 6.67 4.32 -12.86
N SER A 348 7.21 3.35 -12.12
CA SER A 348 7.83 2.12 -12.65
C SER A 348 6.96 1.36 -13.66
N PHE A 349 5.67 1.21 -13.37
CA PHE A 349 4.74 0.36 -14.11
C PHE A 349 4.04 1.06 -15.27
N CYS A 350 4.19 2.37 -15.43
CA CYS A 350 3.54 3.13 -16.50
C CYS A 350 4.43 4.18 -17.18
N GLN A 351 5.67 4.35 -16.72
CA GLN A 351 6.60 5.41 -17.15
C GLN A 351 5.96 6.80 -17.01
N GLY A 352 5.30 7.01 -15.86
CA GLY A 352 4.77 8.32 -15.46
C GLY A 352 5.91 9.34 -15.38
N GLN A 353 5.71 10.57 -15.86
CA GLN A 353 6.80 11.53 -15.99
C GLN A 353 7.37 11.95 -14.64
N LYS A 354 8.67 12.29 -14.64
CA LYS A 354 9.35 12.97 -13.53
C LYS A 354 8.84 14.39 -13.39
N VAL A 355 8.75 14.88 -12.16
CA VAL A 355 8.25 16.22 -11.83
C VAL A 355 9.23 16.89 -10.88
N ASP A 356 9.89 17.95 -11.36
CA ASP A 356 10.72 18.81 -10.52
C ASP A 356 9.87 19.98 -10.01
N PHE A 357 9.29 19.83 -8.82
CA PHE A 357 8.44 20.85 -8.18
C PHE A 357 9.20 22.15 -7.87
N LYS A 358 10.54 22.13 -7.87
CA LYS A 358 11.39 23.31 -7.65
C LYS A 358 11.82 23.99 -8.97
N ASN A 359 11.29 23.55 -10.12
CA ASN A 359 11.57 24.17 -11.42
C ASN A 359 10.95 25.58 -11.50
N THR A 360 11.69 26.53 -12.05
CA THR A 360 11.21 27.90 -12.27
C THR A 360 10.09 27.96 -13.32
N ASN A 361 10.03 27.00 -14.24
CA ASN A 361 8.99 26.93 -15.27
C ASN A 361 7.73 26.21 -14.77
N LYS A 362 6.77 26.96 -14.21
CA LYS A 362 5.50 26.42 -13.69
C LYS A 362 4.71 25.63 -14.76
N GLU A 363 4.73 26.07 -16.01
CA GLU A 363 4.05 25.38 -17.12
C GLU A 363 4.59 23.96 -17.35
N GLU A 364 5.90 23.79 -17.18
CA GLU A 364 6.52 22.48 -17.28
C GLU A 364 6.12 21.57 -16.11
N ILE A 365 6.00 22.12 -14.90
CA ILE A 365 5.54 21.38 -13.73
C ILE A 365 4.13 20.83 -13.98
N TYR A 366 3.18 21.69 -14.36
CA TYR A 366 1.79 21.25 -14.60
C TYR A 366 1.70 20.20 -15.71
N ARG A 367 2.40 20.41 -16.82
CA ARG A 367 2.39 19.48 -17.95
C ARG A 367 2.96 18.12 -17.58
N ASN A 368 4.06 18.08 -16.83
CA ASN A 368 4.69 16.82 -16.42
C ASN A 368 3.86 16.11 -15.34
N LEU A 369 3.34 16.88 -14.36
CA LEU A 369 2.44 16.38 -13.33
C LEU A 369 1.16 15.79 -13.95
N ALA A 370 0.58 16.47 -14.93
CA ALA A 370 -0.61 16.01 -15.62
C ALA A 370 -0.38 14.68 -16.33
N LYS A 371 0.74 14.57 -17.06
CA LYS A 371 1.14 13.33 -17.73
C LYS A 371 1.44 12.20 -16.76
N ARG A 372 2.02 12.50 -15.59
CA ARG A 372 2.26 11.51 -14.53
C ARG A 372 0.94 10.93 -14.04
N ILE A 373 0.01 11.78 -13.60
CA ILE A 373 -1.30 11.36 -13.08
C ILE A 373 -2.10 10.61 -14.14
N TYR A 374 -2.18 11.13 -15.36
CA TYR A 374 -2.91 10.51 -16.47
C TYR A 374 -2.39 9.10 -16.81
N LYS A 375 -1.06 8.94 -16.90
CA LYS A 375 -0.46 7.62 -17.15
C LYS A 375 -0.69 6.64 -16.01
N THR A 376 -0.57 7.11 -14.77
CA THR A 376 -0.84 6.29 -13.57
C THR A 376 -2.29 5.83 -13.55
N ARG A 377 -3.26 6.74 -13.68
CA ARG A 377 -4.70 6.43 -13.75
C ARG A 377 -5.00 5.45 -14.87
N ASN A 378 -4.48 5.68 -16.07
CA ASN A 378 -4.72 4.77 -17.19
C ASN A 378 -4.13 3.38 -16.97
N ALA A 379 -2.95 3.27 -16.39
CA ALA A 379 -2.37 1.95 -16.10
C ALA A 379 -3.15 1.20 -15.00
N ILE A 380 -3.81 1.92 -14.07
CA ILE A 380 -4.71 1.34 -13.07
C ILE A 380 -6.02 0.84 -13.70
N VAL A 381 -6.62 1.63 -14.58
CA VAL A 381 -7.92 1.32 -15.20
C VAL A 381 -7.79 0.35 -16.37
N HIS A 382 -6.69 0.41 -17.12
CA HIS A 382 -6.44 -0.38 -18.31
C HIS A 382 -5.25 -1.32 -18.08
N SER A 383 -5.58 -2.58 -17.76
CA SER A 383 -4.59 -3.65 -17.56
C SER A 383 -4.77 -4.76 -18.60
N LYS A 384 -4.62 -4.43 -19.88
CA LYS A 384 -4.71 -5.44 -20.95
C LYS A 384 -3.44 -6.28 -21.02
N GLU A 385 -3.57 -7.52 -21.50
CA GLU A 385 -2.45 -8.47 -21.60
C GLU A 385 -1.27 -7.90 -22.42
N ASN A 386 -1.58 -7.26 -23.55
CA ASN A 386 -0.60 -6.71 -24.49
C ASN A 386 -0.05 -5.31 -24.12
N GLU A 387 -0.57 -4.70 -23.06
CA GLU A 387 -0.10 -3.38 -22.61
C GLU A 387 1.12 -3.57 -21.68
N LYS A 388 2.27 -3.00 -22.08
CA LYS A 388 3.48 -2.99 -21.25
C LYS A 388 3.34 -2.10 -20.02
N SER A 389 2.50 -1.07 -20.11
CA SER A 389 2.21 -0.12 -19.03
C SER A 389 0.91 -0.53 -18.33
N LYS A 390 0.99 -1.43 -17.37
CA LYS A 390 -0.18 -1.91 -16.61
C LYS A 390 0.14 -1.99 -15.13
N TYR A 391 -0.82 -1.58 -14.33
CA TYR A 391 -0.80 -1.81 -12.89
C TYR A 391 -1.29 -3.23 -12.62
N VAL A 392 -0.50 -3.98 -11.85
CA VAL A 392 -0.91 -5.26 -11.29
C VAL A 392 -1.11 -5.05 -9.79
N PRO A 393 -2.35 -5.20 -9.28
CA PRO A 393 -2.64 -5.13 -7.86
C PRO A 393 -1.72 -6.05 -7.08
N PHE A 394 -1.27 -5.60 -5.91
CA PHE A 394 -0.34 -6.37 -5.09
C PHE A 394 1.01 -6.69 -5.73
N LYS A 395 1.37 -6.13 -6.88
CA LYS A 395 2.75 -6.15 -7.37
C LYS A 395 3.32 -4.74 -7.38
N ASN A 396 2.53 -3.79 -7.87
CA ASN A 396 2.96 -2.42 -8.09
C ASN A 396 2.56 -1.44 -6.98
N ASP A 397 1.98 -1.93 -5.88
CA ASP A 397 1.49 -1.05 -4.81
C ASP A 397 2.58 -0.18 -4.20
N LYS A 398 3.80 -0.71 -4.00
CA LYS A 398 4.93 0.05 -3.46
C LYS A 398 5.19 1.33 -4.27
N ASP A 399 5.11 1.22 -5.58
CA ASP A 399 5.28 2.35 -6.49
C ASP A 399 4.04 3.27 -6.50
N LEU A 400 2.84 2.71 -6.33
CA LEU A 400 1.59 3.46 -6.30
C LEU A 400 1.40 4.26 -4.99
N ILE A 401 2.02 3.86 -3.88
CA ILE A 401 1.93 4.55 -2.58
C ILE A 401 2.35 6.02 -2.69
N ASN A 402 3.47 6.29 -3.38
CA ASN A 402 3.94 7.66 -3.54
C ASN A 402 2.92 8.47 -4.36
N GLU A 403 2.41 7.89 -5.45
CA GLU A 403 1.36 8.51 -6.26
C GLU A 403 0.06 8.75 -5.48
N LEU A 404 -0.25 7.90 -4.51
CA LEU A 404 -1.40 8.07 -3.63
C LEU A 404 -1.25 9.30 -2.73
N TYR A 405 -0.07 9.55 -2.15
CA TYR A 405 0.17 10.76 -1.35
C TYR A 405 -0.03 12.02 -2.18
N LEU A 406 0.52 12.04 -3.40
CA LEU A 406 0.33 13.14 -4.35
C LEU A 406 -1.16 13.34 -4.67
N MET A 407 -1.86 12.29 -5.07
CA MET A 407 -3.25 12.36 -5.50
C MET A 407 -4.18 12.77 -4.34
N ARG A 408 -3.91 12.31 -3.13
CA ARG A 408 -4.62 12.74 -1.93
C ARG A 408 -4.43 14.23 -1.66
N LEU A 409 -3.19 14.72 -1.68
CA LEU A 409 -2.91 16.14 -1.42
C LEU A 409 -3.62 17.01 -2.45
N ILE A 410 -3.56 16.64 -3.73
CA ILE A 410 -4.29 17.33 -4.79
C ILE A 410 -5.80 17.36 -4.49
N ALA A 411 -6.41 16.22 -4.15
CA ALA A 411 -7.83 16.16 -3.83
C ALA A 411 -8.20 17.07 -2.65
N GLU A 412 -7.37 17.12 -1.61
CA GLU A 412 -7.57 18.00 -0.45
C GLU A 412 -7.46 19.48 -0.83
N THR A 413 -6.45 19.86 -1.63
CA THR A 413 -6.31 21.22 -2.16
C THR A 413 -7.55 21.63 -2.94
N LEU A 414 -8.05 20.78 -3.85
CA LEU A 414 -9.26 21.08 -4.63
C LEU A 414 -10.51 21.26 -3.75
N ILE A 415 -10.69 20.40 -2.73
CA ILE A 415 -11.82 20.51 -1.79
C ILE A 415 -11.72 21.81 -0.98
N LEU A 416 -10.52 22.20 -0.56
CA LEU A 416 -10.31 23.44 0.20
C LEU A 416 -10.54 24.68 -0.66
N GLU A 417 -9.96 24.73 -1.87
CA GLU A 417 -10.10 25.86 -2.81
C GLU A 417 -11.55 26.09 -3.26
N THR A 418 -12.36 25.04 -3.30
CA THR A 418 -13.77 25.12 -3.73
C THR A 418 -14.77 25.31 -2.59
N SER A 419 -14.28 25.31 -1.35
CA SER A 419 -15.12 25.47 -0.15
C SER A 419 -15.46 26.92 0.16
N LYS A 420 -16.57 27.14 0.85
CA LYS A 420 -17.07 28.47 1.25
C LYS A 420 -17.00 28.63 2.76
N GLU A 421 -16.74 29.83 3.25
CA GLU A 421 -16.87 30.14 4.67
C GLU A 421 -18.32 29.90 5.14
N LEU A 422 -18.47 29.39 6.37
CA LEU A 422 -19.76 29.07 6.99
C LEU A 422 -20.57 30.31 7.36
#